data_AF-A0A7K4FBK1-F1
#
_entry.id   AF-A0A7K4FBK1-F1
#
_cell.length_a   1.000
_cell.length_b   1.000
_cell.length_c   1.000
_cell.angle_alpha   90.00
_cell.angle_beta   90.00
_cell.angle_gamma   90.00
#
_symmetry.space_group_name_H-M   'P 1'
#
loop_
_entity.id
_entity.type
_entity.pdbx_description
1 polymer ?
#
loop_
_entity_poly.entity_id
_entity_poly.type
_entity_poly.pdbx_seq_one_letter_code
_entity_poly.pdbx_strand_id
1 'polypeptide(L)'
;SEKRSELIQEAVIEGVNESVRVFLASKVDQYVANEKVSGIVNDFGAGVPSRFTPINAKSDSDEFVIGVKQIYQGAWNPVMGLTDSYSRHIWGIISDPGTFKHPFTGETIPVRAEWKVETAGPNDKLDIPFESKIWNPVLQEWTNVKVDSQAISKIVFDFEFSNWHNGQKMDMNDILHSLYFTIEWGTQTDENDRTFDTEFTPRAAQSIQTIKGVNVIDEDTIEIYVDYWHFDEGEIAEWALLWSSMPWEINAAMEKAVMDGKASFSRSGATSKNVNWLSLIIPNDANTIKSYLQEFKNTDYIPNALKDSRDAAYFENRYDYSIKWIENNNHAVISNGPFYLESYSPESRTITVREFKDESYPFKIGKWEQFENAKFPEIKKVDIKNTLQKGAELNVDIKAENSDSILYFLTNSNGEMISSKTIELDDENITITIPSETTKDFGMGANNIKIFAISNSVLKPDFYESSFIVTEKGEGLPSSIPSDKIFVENESNVWFWIIPVGIVFLSIIILKKRFQAKP
;
A
#
# COMPACT_ATOMS: atom_id res chain seq x y z
N SER A 1 11.67 -32.12 3.73
CA SER A 1 12.20 -33.12 2.79
C SER A 1 11.83 -32.68 1.38
N GLU A 2 12.65 -33.02 0.41
CA GLU A 2 12.47 -32.72 -1.03
C GLU A 2 11.06 -33.11 -1.53
N LYS A 3 10.57 -34.27 -1.10
CA LYS A 3 9.19 -34.76 -1.31
C LYS A 3 8.09 -33.77 -0.90
N ARG A 4 8.27 -33.03 0.20
CA ARG A 4 7.30 -32.03 0.67
C ARG A 4 7.30 -30.82 -0.27
N SER A 5 8.47 -30.41 -0.76
CA SER A 5 8.59 -29.30 -1.69
C SER A 5 7.96 -29.65 -3.04
N GLU A 6 8.19 -30.87 -3.56
CA GLU A 6 7.52 -31.37 -4.76
C GLU A 6 5.99 -31.35 -4.62
N LEU A 7 5.47 -31.89 -3.50
CA LEU A 7 4.02 -31.90 -3.26
C LEU A 7 3.41 -30.49 -3.13
N ILE A 8 4.16 -29.53 -2.57
CA ILE A 8 3.72 -28.13 -2.52
C ILE A 8 3.73 -27.52 -3.93
N GLN A 9 4.74 -27.80 -4.75
CA GLN A 9 4.79 -27.33 -6.14
C GLN A 9 3.64 -27.91 -6.97
N GLU A 10 3.39 -29.22 -6.87
CA GLU A 10 2.26 -29.88 -7.52
C GLU A 10 0.93 -29.28 -7.04
N ALA A 11 0.75 -29.09 -5.72
CA ALA A 11 -0.46 -28.48 -5.17
C ALA A 11 -0.65 -27.01 -5.59
N VAL A 12 0.43 -26.25 -5.81
CA VAL A 12 0.36 -24.89 -6.36
C VAL A 12 -0.04 -24.93 -7.84
N ILE A 13 0.52 -25.85 -8.63
CA ILE A 13 0.14 -26.03 -10.04
C ILE A 13 -1.33 -26.41 -10.16
N GLU A 14 -1.78 -27.42 -9.43
CA GLU A 14 -3.19 -27.82 -9.40
C GLU A 14 -4.06 -26.70 -8.84
N GLY A 15 -3.61 -26.02 -7.77
CA GLY A 15 -4.30 -24.88 -7.20
C GLY A 15 -4.49 -23.73 -8.19
N VAL A 16 -3.52 -23.45 -9.06
CA VAL A 16 -3.62 -22.44 -10.13
C VAL A 16 -4.53 -22.93 -11.26
N ASN A 17 -4.35 -24.18 -11.71
CA ASN A 17 -5.14 -24.77 -12.80
C ASN A 17 -6.62 -24.95 -12.44
N GLU A 18 -6.91 -25.36 -11.21
CA GLU A 18 -8.25 -25.50 -10.65
C GLU A 18 -8.78 -24.22 -10.01
N SER A 19 -7.97 -23.15 -9.94
CA SER A 19 -8.43 -21.88 -9.40
C SER A 19 -9.53 -21.33 -10.29
N VAL A 20 -10.76 -21.55 -9.87
CA VAL A 20 -11.93 -20.94 -10.49
C VAL A 20 -11.89 -19.41 -10.28
N ARG A 21 -11.03 -18.89 -9.38
CA ARG A 21 -11.11 -17.52 -8.85
C ARG A 21 -9.74 -16.95 -8.47
N VAL A 22 -9.06 -16.32 -9.42
CA VAL A 22 -8.05 -15.29 -9.11
C VAL A 22 -8.58 -13.95 -9.66
N PHE A 23 -8.62 -12.91 -8.82
CA PHE A 23 -9.00 -11.53 -9.19
C PHE A 23 -10.40 -11.31 -9.81
N LEU A 24 -11.44 -12.07 -9.41
CA LEU A 24 -12.78 -11.99 -10.03
C LEU A 24 -13.73 -10.89 -9.52
N ALA A 25 -13.42 -10.24 -8.39
CA ALA A 25 -14.33 -9.28 -7.78
C ALA A 25 -13.70 -7.89 -7.73
N SER A 26 -14.06 -7.05 -8.69
CA SER A 26 -13.87 -5.60 -8.59
C SER A 26 -15.10 -5.00 -7.93
N LYS A 27 -14.90 -4.25 -6.86
CA LYS A 27 -15.97 -3.44 -6.25
C LYS A 27 -15.82 -2.01 -6.75
N VAL A 28 -16.94 -1.42 -7.13
CA VAL A 28 -17.01 0.02 -7.39
C VAL A 28 -17.41 0.69 -6.07
N ASP A 29 -16.42 1.20 -5.35
CA ASP A 29 -16.65 2.02 -4.17
C ASP A 29 -16.78 3.49 -4.59
N GLN A 30 -17.86 4.12 -4.16
CA GLN A 30 -18.14 5.52 -4.48
C GLN A 30 -17.66 6.41 -3.34
N TYR A 31 -16.72 7.30 -3.67
CA TYR A 31 -16.29 8.38 -2.79
C TYR A 31 -16.85 9.71 -3.31
N VAL A 32 -17.23 10.59 -2.40
CA VAL A 32 -17.78 11.91 -2.74
C VAL A 32 -16.88 12.97 -2.13
N ALA A 33 -16.37 13.87 -2.95
CA ALA A 33 -15.66 15.07 -2.53
C ALA A 33 -16.48 16.30 -2.92
N ASN A 34 -16.33 17.39 -2.17
CA ASN A 34 -16.91 18.68 -2.53
C ASN A 34 -16.22 19.19 -3.80
N GLU A 35 -16.97 19.78 -4.74
CA GLU A 35 -16.43 20.34 -5.99
C GLU A 35 -15.36 21.42 -5.80
N LYS A 36 -15.31 22.04 -4.62
CA LYS A 36 -14.31 23.05 -4.22
C LYS A 36 -13.03 22.44 -3.65
N VAL A 37 -12.95 21.11 -3.53
CA VAL A 37 -11.76 20.41 -3.06
C VAL A 37 -11.00 19.90 -4.29
N SER A 38 -9.77 20.37 -4.45
CA SER A 38 -8.81 19.82 -5.41
C SER A 38 -7.79 18.95 -4.70
N GLY A 39 -6.87 18.32 -5.43
CA GLY A 39 -5.78 17.54 -4.81
C GLY A 39 -6.14 16.11 -4.40
N ILE A 40 -7.31 15.62 -4.78
CA ILE A 40 -7.76 14.26 -4.49
C ILE A 40 -6.96 13.25 -5.33
N VAL A 41 -6.43 12.21 -4.70
CA VAL A 41 -5.66 11.14 -5.34
C VAL A 41 -6.44 9.84 -5.29
N ASN A 42 -6.76 9.29 -6.47
CA ASN A 42 -7.50 8.03 -6.59
C ASN A 42 -6.58 6.83 -6.83
N ASP A 43 -5.93 6.38 -5.76
CA ASP A 43 -5.06 5.18 -5.73
C ASP A 43 -5.82 3.93 -6.21
N PHE A 44 -5.21 3.09 -7.06
CA PHE A 44 -5.89 1.90 -7.61
C PHE A 44 -6.08 0.77 -6.60
N GLY A 45 -5.25 0.68 -5.57
CA GLY A 45 -5.39 -0.29 -4.50
C GLY A 45 -6.23 0.23 -3.33
N ALA A 46 -5.90 1.42 -2.82
CA ALA A 46 -6.52 1.98 -1.62
C ALA A 46 -7.73 2.89 -1.92
N GLY A 47 -7.88 3.37 -3.16
CA GLY A 47 -8.89 4.37 -3.53
C GLY A 47 -8.58 5.77 -2.98
N VAL A 48 -9.60 6.62 -2.99
CA VAL A 48 -9.54 7.98 -2.42
C VAL A 48 -9.03 8.04 -0.97
N PRO A 49 -9.34 7.09 -0.07
CA PRO A 49 -8.84 7.09 1.31
C PRO A 49 -7.34 6.82 1.48
N SER A 50 -6.58 6.65 0.39
CA SER A 50 -5.12 6.56 0.45
C SER A 50 -4.52 7.74 1.24
N ARG A 51 -3.31 7.55 1.77
CA ARG A 51 -2.59 8.60 2.52
C ARG A 51 -2.39 9.88 1.72
N PHE A 52 -2.33 9.78 0.40
CA PHE A 52 -2.05 10.92 -0.48
C PHE A 52 -3.18 11.95 -0.43
N THR A 53 -4.45 11.51 -0.39
CA THR A 53 -5.58 12.45 -0.44
C THR A 53 -5.60 13.41 0.75
N PRO A 54 -5.58 12.97 2.04
CA PRO A 54 -5.65 13.93 3.13
C PRO A 54 -4.40 14.83 3.27
N ILE A 55 -3.24 14.39 2.75
CA ILE A 55 -2.02 15.21 2.74
C ILE A 55 -2.05 16.25 1.63
N ASN A 56 -2.62 15.91 0.48
CA ASN A 56 -2.52 16.69 -0.74
C ASN A 56 -3.77 17.53 -1.06
N ALA A 57 -4.93 17.17 -0.50
CA ALA A 57 -6.17 17.87 -0.73
C ALA A 57 -6.09 19.35 -0.32
N LYS A 58 -6.68 20.22 -1.15
CA LYS A 58 -6.69 21.67 -0.96
C LYS A 58 -8.10 22.20 -1.05
N SER A 59 -8.40 23.23 -0.25
CA SER A 59 -9.66 23.97 -0.30
C SER A 59 -9.43 25.40 0.16
N ASP A 60 -10.43 26.27 -0.03
CA ASP A 60 -10.41 27.65 0.48
C ASP A 60 -10.60 27.74 2.02
N SER A 61 -10.71 26.61 2.71
CA SER A 61 -10.94 26.49 4.16
C SER A 61 -9.65 26.07 4.88
N ASP A 62 -9.42 26.65 6.06
CA ASP A 62 -8.35 26.23 6.99
C ASP A 62 -8.62 24.85 7.63
N GLU A 63 -9.83 24.34 7.51
CA GLU A 63 -10.24 23.03 8.01
C GLU A 63 -10.69 22.12 6.86
N PHE A 64 -10.16 20.88 6.85
CA PHE A 64 -10.56 19.82 5.93
C PHE A 64 -11.28 18.70 6.67
N VAL A 65 -12.60 18.60 6.47
CA VAL A 65 -13.44 17.63 7.18
C VAL A 65 -13.65 16.37 6.35
N ILE A 66 -13.19 15.23 6.87
CA ILE A 66 -13.37 13.92 6.23
C ILE A 66 -14.45 13.13 6.98
N GLY A 67 -15.56 12.86 6.29
CA GLY A 67 -16.62 12.01 6.81
C GLY A 67 -16.23 10.53 6.76
N VAL A 68 -16.21 9.86 7.92
CA VAL A 68 -15.89 8.43 8.04
C VAL A 68 -17.04 7.66 8.70
N LYS A 69 -17.16 6.36 8.39
CA LYS A 69 -18.17 5.49 9.01
C LYS A 69 -17.89 5.25 10.50
N GLN A 70 -16.61 5.11 10.86
CA GLN A 70 -16.12 5.00 12.24
C GLN A 70 -14.79 5.74 12.35
N ILE A 71 -14.48 6.29 13.53
CA ILE A 71 -13.24 7.03 13.75
C ILE A 71 -12.07 6.14 14.21
N TYR A 72 -12.35 4.99 14.84
CA TYR A 72 -11.37 3.97 15.18
C TYR A 72 -12.09 2.66 15.55
N GLN A 73 -11.39 1.52 15.46
CA GLN A 73 -11.85 0.23 15.99
C GLN A 73 -10.75 -0.56 16.71
N GLY A 74 -9.52 -0.49 16.21
CA GLY A 74 -8.35 -1.15 16.75
C GLY A 74 -7.60 -0.30 17.75
N ALA A 75 -6.64 -0.93 18.43
CA ALA A 75 -5.72 -0.25 19.31
C ALA A 75 -4.65 0.52 18.53
N TRP A 76 -4.22 1.67 19.04
CA TRP A 76 -3.19 2.52 18.41
C TRP A 76 -1.80 2.17 18.95
N ASN A 77 -1.27 1.03 18.52
CA ASN A 77 0.15 0.66 18.66
C ASN A 77 0.63 0.07 17.32
N PRO A 78 1.82 0.43 16.79
CA PRO A 78 2.26 -0.03 15.47
C PRO A 78 2.80 -1.46 15.45
N VAL A 79 2.96 -2.11 16.61
CA VAL A 79 3.47 -3.49 16.68
C VAL A 79 2.42 -4.49 16.22
N MET A 80 1.25 -4.52 16.88
CA MET A 80 0.11 -5.38 16.51
C MET A 80 -1.25 -4.72 16.75
N GLY A 81 -1.27 -3.38 16.80
CA GLY A 81 -2.46 -2.55 16.68
C GLY A 81 -2.69 -2.11 15.24
N LEU A 82 -3.44 -1.01 15.06
CA LEU A 82 -3.74 -0.38 13.77
C LEU A 82 -4.20 -1.40 12.72
N THR A 83 -5.08 -2.32 13.11
CA THR A 83 -5.53 -3.43 12.24
C THR A 83 -6.80 -3.11 11.46
N ASP A 84 -7.46 -1.99 11.74
CA ASP A 84 -8.65 -1.51 11.04
C ASP A 84 -8.31 -0.37 10.06
N SER A 85 -9.10 -0.24 8.99
CA SER A 85 -8.87 0.78 7.96
C SER A 85 -9.03 2.20 8.50
N TYR A 86 -9.93 2.44 9.46
CA TYR A 86 -10.17 3.78 9.99
C TYR A 86 -8.94 4.32 10.71
N SER A 87 -8.37 3.52 11.63
CA SER A 87 -7.14 3.89 12.33
C SER A 87 -5.94 3.98 11.37
N ARG A 88 -5.84 3.08 10.38
CA ARG A 88 -4.74 3.12 9.39
C ARG A 88 -4.75 4.35 8.50
N HIS A 89 -5.91 4.82 8.06
CA HIS A 89 -6.00 6.02 7.22
C HIS A 89 -5.49 7.25 7.98
N ILE A 90 -5.82 7.37 9.26
CA ILE A 90 -5.35 8.48 10.10
C ILE A 90 -3.86 8.28 10.44
N TRP A 91 -3.43 7.06 10.74
CA TRP A 91 -2.02 6.77 10.98
C TRP A 91 -1.15 7.09 9.76
N GLY A 92 -1.61 6.81 8.55
CA GLY A 92 -0.84 7.04 7.30
C GLY A 92 -0.52 8.51 6.99
N ILE A 93 -1.13 9.45 7.72
CA ILE A 93 -0.83 10.89 7.65
C ILE A 93 -0.14 11.42 8.91
N ILE A 94 -0.18 10.64 10.00
CA ILE A 94 0.56 10.90 11.23
C ILE A 94 1.98 10.33 11.15
N SER A 95 2.17 9.22 10.45
CA SER A 95 3.42 8.52 10.30
C SER A 95 3.83 8.45 8.84
N ASP A 96 5.02 8.97 8.54
CA ASP A 96 5.65 8.72 7.26
C ASP A 96 6.38 7.36 7.30
N PRO A 97 6.14 6.48 6.32
CA PRO A 97 6.89 5.24 6.15
C PRO A 97 8.25 5.53 5.50
N GLY A 98 9.19 4.56 5.55
CA GLY A 98 10.43 4.62 4.77
C GLY A 98 10.16 4.53 3.27
N THR A 99 9.31 3.59 2.87
CA THR A 99 8.87 3.37 1.48
C THR A 99 7.34 3.30 1.40
N PHE A 100 6.77 3.45 0.20
CA PHE A 100 5.33 3.25 -0.01
C PHE A 100 5.05 2.73 -1.41
N LYS A 101 3.82 2.25 -1.66
CA LYS A 101 3.41 1.78 -2.99
C LYS A 101 2.95 2.97 -3.85
N HIS A 102 3.44 3.04 -5.07
CA HIS A 102 3.02 4.04 -6.04
C HIS A 102 1.53 3.84 -6.37
N PRO A 103 0.70 4.90 -6.32
CA PRO A 103 -0.76 4.75 -6.36
C PRO A 103 -1.32 4.21 -7.68
N PHE A 104 -0.52 4.23 -8.76
CA PHE A 104 -0.96 3.82 -10.10
C PHE A 104 -0.17 2.66 -10.71
N THR A 105 1.03 2.37 -10.19
CA THR A 105 1.86 1.24 -10.66
C THR A 105 2.00 0.15 -9.62
N GLY A 106 1.78 0.46 -8.33
CA GLY A 106 2.02 -0.49 -7.25
C GLY A 106 3.51 -0.78 -7.00
N GLU A 107 4.43 -0.12 -7.71
CA GLU A 107 5.87 -0.24 -7.47
C GLU A 107 6.23 0.41 -6.13
N THR A 108 7.28 -0.09 -5.48
CA THR A 108 7.81 0.53 -4.26
C THR A 108 8.53 1.82 -4.60
N ILE A 109 8.10 2.93 -4.01
CA ILE A 109 8.72 4.26 -4.15
C ILE A 109 9.24 4.79 -2.81
N PRO A 110 10.34 5.56 -2.82
CA PRO A 110 10.89 6.12 -1.60
C PRO A 110 9.97 7.19 -1.03
N VAL A 111 9.89 7.19 0.30
CA VAL A 111 9.30 8.27 1.07
C VAL A 111 10.38 8.84 1.97
N ARG A 112 10.76 8.16 3.05
CA ARG A 112 11.79 8.62 4.01
C ARG A 112 13.09 7.83 3.98
N ALA A 113 13.15 6.80 3.14
CA ALA A 113 14.34 5.98 2.95
C ALA A 113 14.58 5.90 1.44
N GLU A 114 15.61 6.57 0.95
CA GLU A 114 16.14 6.33 -0.39
C GLU A 114 16.97 5.05 -0.35
N TRP A 115 17.04 4.31 -1.46
CA TRP A 115 17.80 3.05 -1.49
C TRP A 115 18.57 2.82 -2.76
N LYS A 116 19.60 1.98 -2.60
CA LYS A 116 20.31 1.35 -3.71
C LYS A 116 20.47 -0.14 -3.42
N VAL A 117 19.99 -0.96 -4.35
CA VAL A 117 20.10 -2.42 -4.26
C VAL A 117 21.34 -2.90 -5.03
N GLU A 118 22.09 -3.79 -4.42
CA GLU A 118 23.11 -4.61 -5.07
C GLU A 118 22.74 -6.06 -4.80
N THR A 119 22.55 -6.87 -5.86
CA THR A 119 22.16 -8.27 -5.71
C THR A 119 23.06 -9.16 -6.57
N ALA A 120 23.41 -10.33 -6.03
CA ALA A 120 24.09 -11.38 -6.80
C ALA A 120 23.13 -12.17 -7.71
N GLY A 121 21.83 -11.90 -7.65
CA GLY A 121 20.82 -12.67 -8.36
C GLY A 121 20.38 -13.93 -7.59
N PRO A 122 19.55 -14.80 -8.20
CA PRO A 122 18.90 -15.90 -7.48
C PRO A 122 19.85 -17.05 -7.10
N ASN A 123 21.05 -17.12 -7.69
CA ASN A 123 21.93 -18.28 -7.61
C ASN A 123 23.29 -18.01 -6.93
N ASP A 124 23.69 -16.75 -6.82
CA ASP A 124 24.99 -16.34 -6.29
C ASP A 124 24.83 -15.56 -4.98
N LYS A 125 25.95 -15.26 -4.31
CA LYS A 125 25.96 -14.51 -3.05
C LYS A 125 27.06 -13.46 -3.01
N LEU A 126 26.84 -12.43 -2.20
CA LEU A 126 27.76 -11.35 -1.86
C LEU A 126 28.37 -11.60 -0.48
N ASP A 127 29.63 -11.24 -0.30
CA ASP A 127 30.29 -11.29 1.00
C ASP A 127 29.77 -10.18 1.92
N ILE A 128 29.59 -10.51 3.20
CA ILE A 128 29.20 -9.56 4.24
C ILE A 128 30.46 -9.12 5.00
N PRO A 129 30.71 -7.82 5.17
CA PRO A 129 31.82 -7.33 5.98
C PRO A 129 31.71 -7.84 7.43
N PHE A 130 32.82 -8.30 8.00
CA PHE A 130 32.85 -8.93 9.33
C PHE A 130 32.45 -7.96 10.45
N GLU A 131 32.65 -6.66 10.26
CA GLU A 131 32.23 -5.60 11.16
C GLU A 131 30.71 -5.39 11.20
N SER A 132 29.96 -5.96 10.24
CA SER A 132 28.50 -5.93 10.26
C SER A 132 27.98 -6.59 11.53
N LYS A 133 26.93 -6.01 12.11
CA LYS A 133 26.35 -6.43 13.39
C LYS A 133 24.98 -7.07 13.20
N ILE A 134 24.63 -7.95 14.13
CA ILE A 134 23.28 -8.47 14.30
C ILE A 134 22.97 -8.65 15.79
N TRP A 135 21.72 -8.38 16.20
CA TRP A 135 21.31 -8.54 17.58
C TRP A 135 21.33 -10.01 17.99
N ASN A 136 21.90 -10.32 19.15
CA ASN A 136 21.86 -11.65 19.73
C ASN A 136 20.89 -11.69 20.91
N PRO A 137 19.69 -12.28 20.76
CA PRO A 137 18.67 -12.29 21.82
C PRO A 137 19.07 -13.15 23.02
N VAL A 138 20.02 -14.08 22.88
CA VAL A 138 20.52 -14.89 24.00
C VAL A 138 21.56 -14.13 24.82
N LEU A 139 22.48 -13.44 24.16
CA LEU A 139 23.53 -12.65 24.83
C LEU A 139 23.07 -11.25 25.23
N GLN A 140 21.95 -10.77 24.68
CA GLN A 140 21.39 -9.45 24.92
C GLN A 140 22.38 -8.33 24.54
N GLU A 141 23.07 -8.49 23.41
CA GLU A 141 24.03 -7.54 22.86
C GLU A 141 24.12 -7.62 21.32
N TRP A 142 24.67 -6.58 20.70
CA TRP A 142 25.05 -6.62 19.29
C TRP A 142 26.33 -7.41 19.11
N THR A 143 26.28 -8.43 18.25
CA THR A 143 27.46 -9.23 17.90
C THR A 143 27.81 -9.07 16.43
N ASN A 144 29.09 -9.16 16.10
CA ASN A 144 29.51 -9.23 14.71
C ASN A 144 28.92 -10.47 14.03
N VAL A 145 28.67 -10.35 12.72
CA VAL A 145 28.33 -11.51 11.89
C VAL A 145 29.47 -12.53 11.90
N LYS A 146 29.17 -13.79 11.55
CA LYS A 146 30.20 -14.82 11.46
C LYS A 146 31.18 -14.47 10.34
N VAL A 147 32.45 -14.81 10.53
CA VAL A 147 33.47 -14.72 9.47
C VAL A 147 32.98 -15.51 8.25
N ASP A 148 33.22 -14.97 7.05
CA ASP A 148 32.80 -15.52 5.76
C ASP A 148 31.27 -15.66 5.59
N SER A 149 30.49 -14.84 6.31
CA SER A 149 29.04 -14.76 6.08
C SER A 149 28.74 -14.14 4.72
N GLN A 150 27.69 -14.64 4.07
CA GLN A 150 27.25 -14.18 2.76
C GLN A 150 25.74 -13.91 2.73
N ALA A 151 25.32 -12.99 1.87
CA ALA A 151 23.91 -12.63 1.62
C ALA A 151 23.62 -12.64 0.11
N ILE A 152 22.35 -12.69 -0.26
CA ILE A 152 21.94 -12.64 -1.67
C ILE A 152 21.91 -11.20 -2.18
N SER A 153 21.42 -10.28 -1.34
CA SER A 153 21.30 -8.86 -1.67
C SER A 153 21.84 -7.99 -0.53
N LYS A 154 22.44 -6.87 -0.90
CA LYS A 154 22.82 -5.76 -0.05
C LYS A 154 21.99 -4.54 -0.45
N ILE A 155 21.40 -3.88 0.51
CA ILE A 155 20.64 -2.65 0.30
C ILE A 155 21.33 -1.55 1.10
N VAL A 156 21.69 -0.46 0.44
CA VAL A 156 22.14 0.76 1.11
C VAL A 156 20.93 1.67 1.23
N PHE A 157 20.51 1.98 2.46
CA PHE A 157 19.47 2.95 2.74
C PHE A 157 20.09 4.26 3.21
N ASP A 158 19.57 5.37 2.69
CA ASP A 158 19.85 6.74 3.12
C ASP A 158 18.54 7.34 3.65
N PHE A 159 18.52 7.68 4.95
CA PHE A 159 17.30 8.08 5.64
C PHE A 159 17.11 9.59 5.72
N GLU A 160 15.96 10.08 5.27
CA GLU A 160 15.54 11.46 5.48
C GLU A 160 14.99 11.65 6.91
N PHE A 161 15.88 11.78 7.89
CA PHE A 161 15.50 12.05 9.28
C PHE A 161 14.96 13.47 9.49
N SER A 162 13.95 13.59 10.36
CA SER A 162 13.39 14.86 10.83
C SER A 162 13.16 14.80 12.34
N ASN A 163 12.62 15.85 12.93
CA ASN A 163 12.08 15.76 14.28
C ASN A 163 10.83 14.86 14.29
N TRP A 164 10.73 14.05 15.34
CA TRP A 164 9.50 13.45 15.82
C TRP A 164 8.51 14.55 16.25
N HIS A 165 7.22 14.24 16.36
CA HIS A 165 6.19 15.21 16.77
C HIS A 165 6.42 15.82 18.16
N ASN A 166 7.14 15.12 19.03
CA ASN A 166 7.55 15.65 20.33
C ASN A 166 8.72 16.64 20.25
N GLY A 167 9.29 16.89 19.06
CA GLY A 167 10.40 17.81 18.82
C GLY A 167 11.80 17.22 18.98
N GLN A 168 11.93 15.91 19.26
CA GLN A 168 13.22 15.22 19.30
C GLN A 168 13.66 14.80 17.89
N LYS A 169 14.95 14.97 17.56
CA LYS A 169 15.50 14.55 16.27
C LYS A 169 15.48 13.01 16.16
N MET A 170 15.04 12.50 15.01
CA MET A 170 15.27 11.10 14.61
C MET A 170 16.76 10.84 14.41
N ASP A 171 17.21 9.64 14.75
CA ASP A 171 18.59 9.21 14.52
C ASP A 171 18.70 7.68 14.35
N MET A 172 19.92 7.20 14.10
CA MET A 172 20.19 5.78 13.90
C MET A 172 19.83 4.90 15.11
N ASN A 173 19.72 5.43 16.33
CA ASN A 173 19.25 4.65 17.48
C ASN A 173 17.78 4.24 17.30
N ASP A 174 16.95 5.07 16.64
CA ASP A 174 15.56 4.71 16.32
C ASP A 174 15.50 3.50 15.37
N ILE A 175 16.38 3.44 14.38
CA ILE A 175 16.48 2.34 13.40
C ILE A 175 17.04 1.08 14.05
N LEU A 176 18.14 1.19 14.79
CA LEU A 176 18.77 0.07 15.49
C LEU A 176 17.84 -0.53 16.55
N HIS A 177 17.08 0.31 17.28
CA HIS A 177 16.07 -0.17 18.21
C HIS A 177 14.95 -0.94 17.49
N SER A 178 14.52 -0.48 16.31
CA SER A 178 13.52 -1.20 15.50
C SER A 178 14.02 -2.58 15.06
N LEU A 179 15.29 -2.68 14.65
CA LEU A 179 15.91 -3.96 14.33
C LEU A 179 16.03 -4.88 15.55
N TYR A 180 16.52 -4.33 16.68
CA TYR A 180 16.56 -5.03 17.96
C TYR A 180 15.20 -5.63 18.30
N PHE A 181 14.16 -4.79 18.35
CA PHE A 181 12.82 -5.18 18.72
C PHE A 181 12.30 -6.31 17.81
N THR A 182 12.55 -6.20 16.50
CA THR A 182 12.15 -7.21 15.52
C THR A 182 12.84 -8.56 15.75
N ILE A 183 14.14 -8.57 16.04
CA ILE A 183 14.89 -9.79 16.32
C ILE A 183 14.49 -10.40 17.67
N GLU A 184 14.41 -9.57 18.71
CA GLU A 184 14.05 -9.98 20.07
C GLU A 184 12.64 -10.60 20.09
N TRP A 185 11.63 -9.88 19.60
CA TRP A 185 10.25 -10.35 19.61
C TRP A 185 9.92 -11.37 18.51
N GLY A 186 10.82 -11.52 17.53
CA GLY A 186 10.75 -12.55 16.49
C GLY A 186 11.42 -13.87 16.88
N THR A 187 12.21 -13.88 17.96
CA THR A 187 12.98 -15.05 18.40
C THR A 187 12.53 -15.51 19.76
N GLN A 188 11.87 -16.66 19.83
CA GLN A 188 11.57 -17.28 21.12
C GLN A 188 12.80 -18.06 21.61
N THR A 189 13.48 -17.58 22.64
CA THR A 189 14.71 -18.23 23.15
C THR A 189 14.40 -19.47 23.99
N ASP A 190 13.33 -19.43 24.79
CA ASP A 190 12.84 -20.54 25.59
C ASP A 190 11.33 -20.40 25.95
N GLU A 191 10.81 -21.32 26.76
CA GLU A 191 9.38 -21.35 27.15
C GLU A 191 8.97 -20.22 28.12
N ASN A 192 9.92 -19.62 28.84
CA ASN A 192 9.69 -18.51 29.79
C ASN A 192 10.00 -17.14 29.20
N ASP A 193 10.32 -17.10 27.91
CA ASP A 193 10.61 -15.87 27.19
C ASP A 193 9.41 -14.90 27.26
N ARG A 194 9.67 -13.68 27.75
CA ARG A 194 8.66 -12.63 27.94
C ARG A 194 8.48 -11.76 26.70
N THR A 195 9.39 -11.83 25.72
CA THR A 195 9.31 -11.10 24.45
C THR A 195 8.63 -11.96 23.38
N PHE A 196 7.43 -12.45 23.70
CA PHE A 196 6.60 -13.26 22.81
C PHE A 196 5.18 -12.68 22.68
N ASP A 197 4.74 -12.54 21.43
CA ASP A 197 3.36 -12.19 21.08
C ASP A 197 2.84 -13.14 19.99
N THR A 198 1.64 -13.67 20.20
CA THR A 198 1.05 -14.73 19.38
C THR A 198 0.78 -14.31 17.93
N GLU A 199 0.66 -13.01 17.64
CA GLU A 199 0.45 -12.51 16.29
C GLU A 199 1.72 -11.88 15.70
N PHE A 200 2.54 -11.20 16.51
CA PHE A 200 3.76 -10.54 16.05
C PHE A 200 4.89 -11.53 15.77
N THR A 201 5.18 -12.42 16.73
CA THR A 201 6.37 -13.27 16.69
C THR A 201 6.46 -14.12 15.41
N PRO A 202 5.39 -14.78 14.93
CA PRO A 202 5.46 -15.55 13.68
C PRO A 202 5.74 -14.69 12.43
N ARG A 203 5.31 -13.42 12.42
CA ARG A 203 5.55 -12.49 11.30
C ARG A 203 6.99 -11.99 11.33
N ALA A 204 7.46 -11.53 12.49
CA ALA A 204 8.84 -11.11 12.68
C ALA A 204 9.82 -12.26 12.39
N ALA A 205 9.49 -13.49 12.82
CA ALA A 205 10.28 -14.69 12.54
C ALA A 205 10.55 -14.93 11.05
N GLN A 206 9.63 -14.51 10.16
CA GLN A 206 9.83 -14.63 8.71
C GLN A 206 10.86 -13.61 8.21
N SER A 207 10.78 -12.35 8.66
CA SER A 207 11.72 -11.29 8.28
C SER A 207 13.14 -11.58 8.78
N ILE A 208 13.29 -11.98 10.04
CA ILE A 208 14.63 -12.22 10.66
C ILE A 208 15.39 -13.39 10.01
N GLN A 209 14.70 -14.35 9.37
CA GLN A 209 15.36 -15.45 8.67
C GLN A 209 16.20 -14.95 7.49
N THR A 210 15.79 -13.83 6.90
CA THR A 210 16.45 -13.25 5.74
C THR A 210 17.54 -12.26 6.13
N ILE A 211 17.37 -11.47 7.20
CA ILE A 211 18.37 -10.48 7.63
C ILE A 211 19.64 -11.19 8.13
N LYS A 212 20.76 -10.92 7.47
CA LYS A 212 22.08 -11.51 7.81
C LYS A 212 22.95 -10.59 8.65
N GLY A 213 22.73 -9.28 8.58
CA GLY A 213 23.47 -8.28 9.35
C GLY A 213 23.23 -6.89 8.81
N VAL A 214 23.65 -5.89 9.59
CA VAL A 214 23.62 -4.48 9.22
C VAL A 214 24.96 -3.81 9.49
N ASN A 215 25.29 -2.81 8.68
CA ASN A 215 26.49 -2.01 8.85
C ASN A 215 26.11 -0.52 8.79
N VAL A 216 26.26 0.19 9.90
CA VAL A 216 25.99 1.64 9.96
C VAL A 216 27.18 2.36 9.35
N ILE A 217 26.92 3.14 8.30
CA ILE A 217 27.98 3.84 7.55
C ILE A 217 28.26 5.20 8.18
N ASP A 218 27.19 5.95 8.50
CA ASP A 218 27.26 7.30 9.08
C ASP A 218 25.99 7.62 9.90
N GLU A 219 25.57 8.90 9.95
CA GLU A 219 24.48 9.36 10.81
C GLU A 219 23.08 8.95 10.31
N ASP A 220 22.91 8.75 9.01
CA ASP A 220 21.64 8.46 8.34
C ASP A 220 21.72 7.35 7.28
N THR A 221 22.91 6.82 6.99
CA THR A 221 23.12 5.74 6.03
C THR A 221 23.41 4.38 6.70
N ILE A 222 22.73 3.33 6.24
CA ILE A 222 22.92 1.94 6.70
C ILE A 222 22.95 0.96 5.53
N GLU A 223 23.85 -0.02 5.60
CA GLU A 223 23.82 -1.21 4.73
C GLU A 223 23.07 -2.34 5.44
N ILE A 224 22.16 -2.99 4.72
CA ILE A 224 21.40 -4.14 5.19
C ILE A 224 21.64 -5.31 4.25
N TYR A 225 22.04 -6.44 4.81
CA TYR A 225 22.36 -7.65 4.07
C TYR A 225 21.24 -8.67 4.28
N VAL A 226 20.64 -9.15 3.19
CA VAL A 226 19.51 -10.10 3.23
C VAL A 226 19.71 -11.31 2.31
N ASP A 227 19.26 -12.47 2.77
CA ASP A 227 19.15 -13.72 2.00
C ASP A 227 17.81 -13.73 1.23
N TYR A 228 17.57 -12.69 0.43
CA TYR A 228 16.34 -12.49 -0.34
C TYR A 228 16.64 -11.93 -1.74
N TRP A 229 15.91 -12.42 -2.75
CA TRP A 229 15.96 -11.95 -4.13
C TRP A 229 14.55 -11.81 -4.71
N HIS A 230 14.39 -10.78 -5.52
CA HIS A 230 13.22 -10.56 -6.37
C HIS A 230 13.69 -9.94 -7.69
N PHE A 231 12.91 -10.08 -8.78
CA PHE A 231 13.27 -9.49 -10.08
C PHE A 231 13.12 -7.96 -10.10
N ASP A 232 12.30 -7.43 -9.20
CA ASP A 232 12.11 -6.00 -8.94
C ASP A 232 12.95 -5.59 -7.71
N GLU A 233 13.84 -4.62 -7.90
CA GLU A 233 14.71 -4.10 -6.84
C GLU A 233 13.92 -3.38 -5.73
N GLY A 234 12.80 -2.73 -6.05
CA GLY A 234 11.94 -2.07 -5.09
C GLY A 234 11.30 -3.04 -4.10
N GLU A 235 10.99 -4.26 -4.54
CA GLU A 235 10.51 -5.34 -3.66
C GLU A 235 11.65 -5.87 -2.76
N ILE A 236 12.89 -5.93 -3.25
CA ILE A 236 14.06 -6.26 -2.41
C ILE A 236 14.28 -5.19 -1.34
N ALA A 237 14.18 -3.92 -1.72
CA ALA A 237 14.30 -2.80 -0.80
C ALA A 237 13.19 -2.82 0.26
N GLU A 238 11.92 -2.90 -0.13
CA GLU A 238 10.81 -2.96 0.84
C GLU A 238 10.94 -4.14 1.80
N TRP A 239 11.35 -5.31 1.30
CA TRP A 239 11.58 -6.50 2.13
C TRP A 239 12.66 -6.27 3.21
N ALA A 240 13.73 -5.56 2.86
CA ALA A 240 14.86 -5.29 3.73
C ALA A 240 14.70 -4.04 4.60
N LEU A 241 13.65 -3.24 4.38
CA LEU A 241 13.50 -1.94 5.04
C LEU A 241 13.44 -2.08 6.56
N LEU A 242 14.37 -1.39 7.23
CA LEU A 242 14.31 -1.14 8.66
C LEU A 242 13.90 0.32 8.87
N TRP A 243 12.68 0.53 9.35
CA TRP A 243 12.14 1.87 9.60
C TRP A 243 11.38 1.91 10.92
N SER A 244 11.60 2.97 11.70
CA SER A 244 10.80 3.22 12.91
C SER A 244 9.67 4.20 12.61
N SER A 245 8.46 3.85 13.04
CA SER A 245 7.28 4.70 12.93
C SER A 245 7.02 5.54 14.20
N MET A 246 7.84 5.38 15.23
CA MET A 246 7.75 6.13 16.49
C MET A 246 9.10 6.19 17.22
N PRO A 247 9.29 7.12 18.18
CA PRO A 247 10.54 7.21 18.94
C PRO A 247 10.86 5.92 19.69
N TRP A 248 12.14 5.53 19.71
CA TRP A 248 12.57 4.31 20.41
C TRP A 248 12.17 4.28 21.89
N GLU A 249 12.12 5.43 22.58
CA GLU A 249 11.77 5.48 24.00
C GLU A 249 10.30 5.14 24.26
N ILE A 250 9.41 5.47 23.32
CA ILE A 250 8.00 5.06 23.39
C ILE A 250 7.92 3.55 23.17
N ASN A 251 8.62 3.01 22.17
CA ASN A 251 8.69 1.56 21.94
C ASN A 251 9.23 0.80 23.17
N ALA A 252 10.31 1.27 23.78
CA ALA A 252 10.90 0.67 24.98
C ALA A 252 9.93 0.68 26.18
N ALA A 253 9.19 1.78 26.38
CA ALA A 253 8.18 1.87 27.44
C ALA A 253 6.98 0.94 27.17
N MET A 254 6.57 0.81 25.90
CA MET A 254 5.53 -0.14 25.48
C MET A 254 5.96 -1.59 25.71
N GLU A 255 7.17 -1.94 25.26
CA GLU A 255 7.79 -3.24 25.47
C GLU A 255 7.81 -3.60 26.96
N LYS A 256 8.31 -2.70 27.81
CA LYS A 256 8.36 -2.90 29.25
C LYS A 256 6.97 -3.13 29.86
N ALA A 257 5.96 -2.37 29.43
CA ALA A 257 4.59 -2.55 29.87
C ALA A 257 4.01 -3.92 29.49
N VAL A 258 4.32 -4.42 28.29
CA VAL A 258 3.88 -5.75 27.84
C VAL A 258 4.62 -6.85 28.58
N MET A 259 5.94 -6.73 28.73
CA MET A 259 6.75 -7.69 29.48
C MET A 259 6.22 -7.83 30.91
N ASP A 260 5.93 -6.71 31.59
CA ASP A 260 5.37 -6.65 32.95
C ASP A 260 3.90 -7.07 33.06
N GLY A 261 3.28 -7.50 31.96
CA GLY A 261 1.91 -8.00 31.93
C GLY A 261 0.85 -6.93 32.19
N LYS A 262 1.16 -5.66 31.91
CA LYS A 262 0.19 -4.55 32.03
C LYS A 262 -0.70 -4.40 30.81
N ALA A 263 -0.19 -4.78 29.63
CA ALA A 263 -0.90 -4.73 28.37
C ALA A 263 -0.39 -5.82 27.42
N SER A 264 -0.98 -5.89 26.22
CA SER A 264 -0.49 -6.74 25.11
C SER A 264 -0.49 -5.96 23.80
N PHE A 265 0.46 -6.25 22.92
CA PHE A 265 0.54 -5.63 21.60
C PHE A 265 -0.60 -6.07 20.68
N SER A 266 -0.91 -7.37 20.66
CA SER A 266 -1.97 -7.95 19.84
C SER A 266 -3.31 -8.11 20.56
N ARG A 267 -4.39 -8.20 19.78
CA ARG A 267 -5.74 -8.41 20.28
C ARG A 267 -5.91 -9.81 20.88
N SER A 268 -5.35 -10.83 20.24
CA SER A 268 -5.39 -12.20 20.77
C SER A 268 -4.57 -12.33 22.04
N GLY A 269 -3.39 -11.70 22.11
CA GLY A 269 -2.57 -11.65 23.31
C GLY A 269 -3.25 -10.94 24.47
N ALA A 270 -3.94 -9.81 24.20
CA ALA A 270 -4.72 -9.09 25.20
C ALA A 270 -5.84 -9.96 25.78
N THR A 271 -6.54 -10.68 24.90
CA THR A 271 -7.64 -11.59 25.28
C THR A 271 -7.13 -12.77 26.11
N SER A 272 -6.03 -13.39 25.70
CA SER A 272 -5.49 -14.58 26.38
C SER A 272 -4.90 -14.26 27.75
N LYS A 273 -4.21 -13.12 27.88
CA LYS A 273 -3.59 -12.66 29.13
C LYS A 273 -4.57 -11.90 30.04
N ASN A 274 -5.80 -11.61 29.57
CA ASN A 274 -6.81 -10.79 30.26
C ASN A 274 -6.26 -9.41 30.67
N VAL A 275 -5.62 -8.73 29.72
CA VAL A 275 -5.04 -7.39 29.86
C VAL A 275 -5.54 -6.47 28.75
N ASN A 276 -5.26 -5.17 28.84
CA ASN A 276 -5.64 -4.23 27.80
C ASN A 276 -4.88 -4.51 26.49
N TRP A 277 -5.57 -4.34 25.35
CA TRP A 277 -4.91 -4.23 24.05
C TRP A 277 -4.33 -2.82 23.94
N LEU A 278 -2.99 -2.73 24.02
CA LEU A 278 -2.27 -1.49 24.24
C LEU A 278 -2.62 -0.43 23.18
N SER A 279 -3.12 0.72 23.60
CA SER A 279 -3.55 1.77 22.69
C SER A 279 -3.05 3.14 23.12
N LEU A 280 -2.08 3.69 22.40
CA LEU A 280 -1.42 4.95 22.76
C LEU A 280 -2.33 6.17 22.71
N ILE A 281 -3.45 6.09 21.99
CA ILE A 281 -4.48 7.13 21.92
C ILE A 281 -5.38 7.17 23.17
N ILE A 282 -5.36 6.10 23.98
CA ILE A 282 -6.19 5.99 25.19
C ILE A 282 -5.44 6.59 26.39
N PRO A 283 -6.01 7.58 27.10
CA PRO A 283 -5.33 8.27 28.20
C PRO A 283 -4.78 7.37 29.32
N ASN A 284 -5.49 6.30 29.67
CA ASN A 284 -5.04 5.37 30.72
C ASN A 284 -3.79 4.59 30.31
N ASP A 285 -3.76 4.10 29.07
CA ASP A 285 -2.60 3.39 28.53
C ASP A 285 -1.43 4.38 28.34
N ALA A 286 -1.70 5.59 27.83
CA ALA A 286 -0.69 6.65 27.71
C ALA A 286 -0.07 7.03 29.07
N ASN A 287 -0.85 7.09 30.15
CA ASN A 287 -0.32 7.32 31.50
C ASN A 287 0.53 6.15 32.01
N THR A 288 0.22 4.91 31.60
CA THR A 288 1.06 3.75 31.89
C THR A 288 2.42 3.90 31.21
N ILE A 289 2.43 4.27 29.92
CA ILE A 289 3.66 4.56 29.16
C ILE A 289 4.47 5.69 29.82
N LYS A 290 3.80 6.79 30.20
CA LYS A 290 4.44 7.91 30.92
C LYS A 290 5.11 7.45 32.22
N SER A 291 4.48 6.56 32.97
CA SER A 291 5.03 6.06 34.24
C SER A 291 6.33 5.28 34.01
N TYR A 292 6.41 4.48 32.95
CA TYR A 292 7.65 3.79 32.57
C TYR A 292 8.73 4.75 32.08
N LEU A 293 8.39 5.79 31.30
CA LEU A 293 9.35 6.83 30.91
C LEU A 293 9.91 7.56 32.15
N GLN A 294 9.08 7.84 33.15
CA GLN A 294 9.51 8.42 34.42
C GLN A 294 10.41 7.48 35.22
N GLU A 295 10.10 6.18 35.24
CA GLU A 295 10.97 5.16 35.84
C GLU A 295 12.33 5.11 35.14
N PHE A 296 12.35 5.09 33.81
CA PHE A 296 13.57 5.09 33.01
C PHE A 296 14.44 6.31 33.31
N LYS A 297 13.81 7.49 33.35
CA LYS A 297 14.49 8.73 33.74
C LYS A 297 15.08 8.65 35.16
N ASN A 298 14.29 8.21 36.14
CA ASN A 298 14.72 8.17 37.55
C ASN A 298 15.82 7.14 37.83
N THR A 299 16.00 6.17 36.93
CA THR A 299 16.96 5.06 37.08
C THR A 299 18.11 5.13 36.09
N ASP A 300 18.22 6.23 35.32
CA ASP A 300 19.19 6.39 34.23
C ASP A 300 19.21 5.17 33.29
N TYR A 301 18.02 4.64 32.98
CA TYR A 301 17.87 3.44 32.17
C TYR A 301 18.37 3.67 30.75
N ILE A 302 19.17 2.72 30.25
CA ILE A 302 19.62 2.67 28.85
C ILE A 302 19.27 1.27 28.33
N PRO A 303 18.44 1.14 27.27
CA PRO A 303 18.13 -0.16 26.67
C PRO A 303 19.39 -0.90 26.23
N ASN A 304 19.41 -2.23 26.37
CA ASN A 304 20.58 -3.04 26.01
C ASN A 304 21.03 -2.80 24.56
N ALA A 305 20.06 -2.68 23.64
CA ALA A 305 20.29 -2.40 22.23
C ALA A 305 20.95 -1.05 21.95
N LEU A 306 20.93 -0.10 22.89
CA LEU A 306 21.46 1.25 22.72
C LEU A 306 22.67 1.56 23.61
N LYS A 307 23.22 0.55 24.32
CA LYS A 307 24.35 0.73 25.25
C LYS A 307 25.64 1.25 24.60
N ASP A 308 25.81 1.05 23.30
CA ASP A 308 26.94 1.59 22.55
C ASP A 308 26.87 3.12 22.43
N SER A 309 25.67 3.72 22.57
CA SER A 309 25.47 5.17 22.69
C SER A 309 25.78 5.62 24.12
N ARG A 310 26.73 6.54 24.28
CA ARG A 310 27.32 6.90 25.59
C ARG A 310 26.86 8.23 26.17
N ASP A 311 25.87 8.88 25.57
CA ASP A 311 25.40 10.19 26.03
C ASP A 311 24.20 10.05 26.97
N ALA A 312 24.42 10.07 28.28
CA ALA A 312 23.34 10.02 29.27
C ALA A 312 22.33 11.18 29.11
N ALA A 313 22.80 12.37 28.71
CA ALA A 313 21.94 13.52 28.52
C ALA A 313 21.00 13.34 27.31
N TYR A 314 21.44 12.62 26.29
CA TYR A 314 20.59 12.24 25.17
C TYR A 314 19.38 11.43 25.65
N PHE A 315 19.60 10.36 26.42
CA PHE A 315 18.51 9.50 26.92
C PHE A 315 17.54 10.26 27.84
N GLU A 316 18.07 11.06 28.78
CA GLU A 316 17.24 11.88 29.68
C GLU A 316 16.35 12.86 28.89
N ASN A 317 16.91 13.54 27.88
CA ASN A 317 16.17 14.46 27.03
C ASN A 317 15.05 13.74 26.25
N ARG A 318 15.34 12.58 25.66
CA ARG A 318 14.33 11.77 24.94
C ARG A 318 13.15 11.43 25.85
N TYR A 319 13.42 10.97 27.08
CA TYR A 319 12.38 10.69 28.08
C TYR A 319 11.58 11.93 28.47
N ASP A 320 12.24 13.06 28.74
CA ASP A 320 11.58 14.30 29.16
C ASP A 320 10.61 14.85 28.12
N TYR A 321 11.01 14.86 26.85
CA TYR A 321 10.16 15.37 25.78
C TYR A 321 8.96 14.46 25.53
N SER A 322 9.15 13.14 25.61
CA SER A 322 8.05 12.17 25.50
C SER A 322 7.09 12.23 26.70
N ILE A 323 7.57 12.45 27.92
CA ILE A 323 6.72 12.70 29.11
C ILE A 323 5.90 13.98 28.92
N LYS A 324 6.55 15.10 28.55
CA LYS A 324 5.87 16.39 28.31
C LYS A 324 4.82 16.28 27.21
N TRP A 325 5.10 15.52 26.15
CA TRP A 325 4.13 15.27 25.09
C TRP A 325 2.86 14.61 25.63
N ILE A 326 3.00 13.56 26.45
CA ILE A 326 1.86 12.86 27.03
C ILE A 326 1.08 13.77 27.99
N GLU A 327 1.77 14.59 28.78
CA GLU A 327 1.14 15.54 29.69
C GLU A 327 0.34 16.63 28.98
N ASN A 328 0.85 17.11 27.83
CA ASN A 328 0.21 18.19 27.07
C ASN A 328 -0.94 17.70 26.18
N ASN A 329 -0.83 16.49 25.62
CA ASN A 329 -1.78 15.97 24.62
C ASN A 329 -2.70 14.86 25.15
N ASN A 330 -2.45 14.36 26.37
CA ASN A 330 -3.22 13.28 27.01
C ASN A 330 -3.23 11.94 26.21
N HIS A 331 -2.22 11.74 25.36
CA HIS A 331 -1.97 10.50 24.62
C HIS A 331 -0.46 10.31 24.36
N ALA A 332 -0.05 9.09 24.04
CA ALA A 332 1.35 8.73 23.76
C ALA A 332 1.66 8.55 22.26
N VAL A 333 0.75 8.96 21.38
CA VAL A 333 0.95 8.95 19.93
C VAL A 333 1.98 10.00 19.53
N ILE A 334 3.18 9.57 19.11
CA ILE A 334 4.26 10.40 18.56
C ILE A 334 4.77 9.70 17.30
N SER A 335 4.89 10.43 16.19
CA SER A 335 5.45 9.94 14.94
C SER A 335 6.11 11.07 14.16
N ASN A 336 6.27 10.94 12.84
CA ASN A 336 7.16 11.76 12.01
C ASN A 336 6.50 12.28 10.71
N GLY A 337 5.19 12.10 10.57
CA GLY A 337 4.43 12.53 9.39
C GLY A 337 4.05 14.01 9.40
N PRO A 338 3.41 14.49 8.32
CA PRO A 338 3.08 15.90 8.12
C PRO A 338 2.01 16.44 9.07
N PHE A 339 1.26 15.55 9.73
CA PHE A 339 0.28 15.91 10.75
C PHE A 339 0.60 15.19 12.05
N TYR A 340 0.28 15.81 13.19
CA TYR A 340 0.29 15.15 14.49
C TYR A 340 -1.14 14.99 15.00
N LEU A 341 -1.35 14.01 15.89
CA LEU A 341 -2.64 13.86 16.57
C LEU A 341 -2.81 15.00 17.57
N GLU A 342 -3.80 15.86 17.36
CA GLU A 342 -4.10 16.95 18.29
C GLU A 342 -5.08 16.50 19.37
N SER A 343 -6.15 15.81 18.98
CA SER A 343 -7.15 15.37 19.94
C SER A 343 -7.93 14.16 19.47
N TYR A 344 -8.42 13.43 20.46
CA TYR A 344 -9.26 12.25 20.30
C TYR A 344 -10.47 12.38 21.22
N SER A 345 -11.65 12.49 20.60
CA SER A 345 -12.93 12.66 21.29
C SER A 345 -13.89 11.55 20.89
N PRO A 346 -13.88 10.40 21.59
CA PRO A 346 -14.81 9.30 21.33
C PRO A 346 -16.27 9.69 21.59
N GLU A 347 -16.54 10.63 22.50
CA GLU A 347 -17.90 11.13 22.80
C GLU A 347 -18.52 11.85 21.59
N SER A 348 -17.75 12.73 20.94
CA SER A 348 -18.19 13.42 19.73
C SER A 348 -17.93 12.63 18.44
N ARG A 349 -17.26 11.47 18.55
CA ARG A 349 -16.78 10.66 17.42
C ARG A 349 -15.93 11.49 16.45
N THR A 350 -14.96 12.22 17.00
CA THR A 350 -14.06 13.09 16.24
C THR A 350 -12.62 12.78 16.61
N ILE A 351 -11.77 12.72 15.60
CA ILE A 351 -10.31 12.79 15.73
C ILE A 351 -9.87 14.03 14.98
N THR A 352 -9.06 14.86 15.62
CA THR A 352 -8.47 16.04 15.01
C THR A 352 -6.97 15.84 14.91
N VAL A 353 -6.45 16.06 13.71
CA VAL A 353 -5.02 16.13 13.44
C VAL A 353 -4.68 17.54 13.02
N ARG A 354 -3.46 17.99 13.32
CA ARG A 354 -2.98 19.33 12.96
C ARG A 354 -1.66 19.22 12.21
N GLU A 355 -1.46 20.13 11.27
CA GLU A 355 -0.19 20.26 10.54
C GLU A 355 0.99 20.37 11.54
N PHE A 356 2.01 19.55 11.32
CA PHE A 356 3.25 19.60 12.07
C PHE A 356 4.21 20.60 11.42
N LYS A 357 4.17 21.84 11.90
CA LYS A 357 5.00 22.94 11.40
C LYS A 357 6.41 22.88 11.99
N ASP A 358 7.25 22.02 11.43
CA ASP A 358 8.65 21.86 11.82
C ASP A 358 9.58 22.05 10.63
N GLU A 359 10.65 22.84 10.81
CA GLU A 359 11.59 23.17 9.73
C GLU A 359 12.43 21.98 9.25
N SER A 360 12.56 20.93 10.06
CA SER A 360 13.28 19.71 9.69
C SER A 360 12.42 18.71 8.89
N TYR A 361 11.10 18.94 8.78
CA TYR A 361 10.24 18.06 7.99
C TYR A 361 10.60 18.16 6.49
N PRO A 362 10.89 17.03 5.80
CA PRO A 362 11.55 17.09 4.48
C PRO A 362 10.62 17.51 3.35
N PHE A 363 9.30 17.34 3.49
CA PHE A 363 8.36 17.57 2.38
C PHE A 363 7.65 18.91 2.50
N LYS A 364 7.71 19.67 1.41
CA LYS A 364 6.90 20.87 1.24
C LYS A 364 5.47 20.50 0.85
N ILE A 365 4.55 21.43 1.10
CA ILE A 365 3.20 21.38 0.54
C ILE A 365 3.32 21.16 -0.97
N GLY A 366 2.57 20.17 -1.46
CA GLY A 366 2.53 19.82 -2.87
C GLY A 366 3.47 18.69 -3.30
N LYS A 367 4.25 18.08 -2.38
CA LYS A 367 5.10 16.91 -2.68
C LYS A 367 4.39 15.80 -3.47
N TRP A 368 3.09 15.61 -3.25
CA TRP A 368 2.29 14.55 -3.87
C TRP A 368 1.34 15.04 -4.99
N GLU A 369 1.48 16.29 -5.45
CA GLU A 369 0.64 16.87 -6.53
C GLU A 369 0.70 16.08 -7.84
N GLN A 370 1.84 15.43 -8.09
CA GLN A 370 2.05 14.57 -9.25
C GLN A 370 1.04 13.42 -9.36
N PHE A 371 0.39 13.04 -8.25
CA PHE A 371 -0.61 11.98 -8.23
C PHE A 371 -2.06 12.47 -8.41
N GLU A 372 -2.29 13.78 -8.52
CA GLU A 372 -3.65 14.32 -8.68
C GLU A 372 -4.25 14.00 -10.06
N ASN A 373 -3.42 14.07 -11.10
CA ASN A 373 -3.86 14.04 -12.49
C ASN A 373 -3.19 12.89 -13.25
N ALA A 374 -3.49 11.66 -12.84
CA ALA A 374 -3.04 10.47 -13.55
C ALA A 374 -3.55 10.49 -15.00
N LYS A 375 -2.63 10.34 -15.96
CA LYS A 375 -2.93 10.27 -17.38
C LYS A 375 -3.17 8.81 -17.76
N PHE A 376 -4.43 8.41 -17.80
CA PHE A 376 -4.79 7.04 -18.16
C PHE A 376 -4.52 6.78 -19.64
N PRO A 377 -4.00 5.59 -20.00
CA PRO A 377 -3.97 5.15 -21.38
C PRO A 377 -5.41 5.12 -21.91
N GLU A 378 -5.63 5.57 -23.15
CA GLU A 378 -6.96 5.66 -23.72
C GLU A 378 -6.94 5.36 -25.22
N ILE A 379 -7.78 4.42 -25.67
CA ILE A 379 -7.96 4.09 -27.08
C ILE A 379 -9.03 5.02 -27.66
N LYS A 380 -8.60 6.04 -28.41
CA LYS A 380 -9.49 7.03 -29.02
C LYS A 380 -10.19 6.51 -30.27
N LYS A 381 -9.49 5.67 -31.06
CA LYS A 381 -10.03 5.13 -32.31
C LYS A 381 -9.36 3.79 -32.63
N VAL A 382 -10.16 2.84 -33.13
CA VAL A 382 -9.68 1.64 -33.82
C VAL A 382 -10.39 1.53 -35.16
N ASP A 383 -9.61 1.41 -36.24
CA ASP A 383 -10.08 1.21 -37.61
C ASP A 383 -9.65 -0.18 -38.07
N ILE A 384 -10.63 -1.07 -38.22
CA ILE A 384 -10.42 -2.45 -38.64
C ILE A 384 -11.47 -2.83 -39.67
N LYS A 385 -11.08 -3.61 -40.68
CA LYS A 385 -12.03 -4.14 -41.66
C LYS A 385 -12.94 -5.18 -41.02
N ASN A 386 -14.24 -5.02 -41.22
CA ASN A 386 -15.26 -5.97 -40.76
C ASN A 386 -15.21 -7.32 -41.48
N THR A 387 -14.56 -7.38 -42.65
CA THR A 387 -14.33 -8.61 -43.40
C THR A 387 -12.88 -8.75 -43.84
N LEU A 388 -12.40 -9.99 -43.84
CA LEU A 388 -11.05 -10.35 -44.27
C LEU A 388 -11.12 -11.60 -45.15
N GLN A 389 -10.51 -11.55 -46.34
CA GLN A 389 -10.30 -12.77 -47.12
C GLN A 389 -9.22 -13.61 -46.44
N LYS A 390 -9.48 -14.91 -46.25
CA LYS A 390 -8.53 -15.82 -45.62
C LYS A 390 -7.16 -15.78 -46.30
N GLY A 391 -6.10 -15.59 -45.51
CA GLY A 391 -4.73 -15.44 -46.01
C GLY A 391 -4.40 -14.07 -46.62
N ALA A 392 -5.30 -13.08 -46.57
CA ALA A 392 -4.98 -11.69 -46.86
C ALA A 392 -4.38 -10.99 -45.64
N GLU A 393 -3.57 -9.96 -45.87
CA GLU A 393 -3.06 -9.09 -44.82
C GLU A 393 -4.19 -8.29 -44.15
N LEU A 394 -4.16 -8.19 -42.83
CA LEU A 394 -5.09 -7.38 -42.05
C LEU A 394 -4.31 -6.23 -41.41
N ASN A 395 -4.72 -5.00 -41.76
CA ASN A 395 -4.21 -3.78 -41.14
C ASN A 395 -5.24 -3.24 -40.15
N VAL A 396 -4.75 -2.85 -38.98
CA VAL A 396 -5.55 -2.27 -37.88
C VAL A 396 -4.92 -0.95 -37.51
N ASP A 397 -5.61 0.16 -37.78
CA ASP A 397 -5.14 1.49 -37.41
C ASP A 397 -5.69 1.87 -36.03
N ILE A 398 -4.82 2.25 -35.11
CA ILE A 398 -5.15 2.54 -33.73
C ILE A 398 -4.66 3.95 -33.40
N LYS A 399 -5.54 4.74 -32.78
CA LYS A 399 -5.15 5.95 -32.07
C LYS A 399 -5.25 5.70 -30.57
N ALA A 400 -4.13 5.76 -29.86
CA ALA A 400 -4.05 5.64 -28.41
C ALA A 400 -3.28 6.82 -27.80
N GLU A 401 -3.81 7.40 -26.72
CA GLU A 401 -3.18 8.50 -25.97
C GLU A 401 -2.62 7.98 -24.64
N ASN A 402 -1.59 8.65 -24.10
CA ASN A 402 -0.94 8.31 -22.82
C ASN A 402 -0.57 6.82 -22.67
N SER A 403 -0.12 6.19 -23.75
CA SER A 403 0.18 4.76 -23.80
C SER A 403 1.62 4.58 -24.27
N ASP A 404 2.32 3.67 -23.62
CA ASP A 404 3.70 3.30 -23.95
C ASP A 404 3.73 2.10 -24.90
N SER A 405 2.72 1.22 -24.83
CA SER A 405 2.61 0.07 -25.74
C SER A 405 1.17 -0.35 -26.02
N ILE A 406 0.99 -1.09 -27.12
CA ILE A 406 -0.23 -1.82 -27.46
C ILE A 406 0.02 -3.32 -27.37
N LEU A 407 -0.79 -4.02 -26.59
CA LEU A 407 -0.86 -5.48 -26.58
C LEU A 407 -2.15 -5.93 -27.27
N TYR A 408 -2.04 -6.75 -28.31
CA TYR A 408 -3.23 -7.32 -28.96
C TYR A 408 -3.29 -8.84 -28.84
N PHE A 409 -4.51 -9.37 -28.96
CA PHE A 409 -4.85 -10.78 -29.05
C PHE A 409 -5.77 -11.01 -30.23
N LEU A 410 -5.47 -12.04 -31.02
CA LEU A 410 -6.32 -12.54 -32.08
C LEU A 410 -6.84 -13.91 -31.67
N THR A 411 -8.15 -14.10 -31.68
CA THR A 411 -8.78 -15.38 -31.36
C THR A 411 -9.71 -15.83 -32.48
N ASN A 412 -9.77 -17.14 -32.69
CA ASN A 412 -10.66 -17.72 -33.69
C ASN A 412 -12.10 -17.88 -33.17
N SER A 413 -12.98 -18.40 -34.03
CA SER A 413 -14.39 -18.67 -33.70
C SER A 413 -14.60 -19.63 -32.53
N ASN A 414 -13.61 -20.45 -32.21
CA ASN A 414 -13.64 -21.41 -31.10
C ASN A 414 -13.07 -20.81 -29.79
N GLY A 415 -12.61 -19.56 -29.82
CA GLY A 415 -11.93 -18.90 -28.71
C GLY A 415 -10.46 -19.28 -28.56
N GLU A 416 -9.87 -20.01 -29.51
CA GLU A 416 -8.45 -20.37 -29.48
C GLU A 416 -7.59 -19.16 -29.91
N MET A 417 -6.49 -18.94 -29.20
CA MET A 417 -5.55 -17.86 -29.50
C MET A 417 -4.74 -18.18 -30.76
N ILE A 418 -4.75 -17.26 -31.73
CA ILE A 418 -3.96 -17.35 -32.97
C ILE A 418 -2.65 -16.59 -32.82
N SER A 419 -2.70 -15.38 -32.25
CA SER A 419 -1.52 -14.54 -32.11
C SER A 419 -1.73 -13.56 -30.96
N SER A 420 -0.62 -13.24 -30.29
CA SER A 420 -0.53 -12.12 -29.36
C SER A 420 0.83 -11.46 -29.50
N LYS A 421 0.85 -10.13 -29.45
CA LYS A 421 2.09 -9.36 -29.53
C LYS A 421 1.94 -8.01 -28.84
N THR A 422 3.00 -7.59 -28.16
CA THR A 422 3.18 -6.22 -27.65
C THR A 422 3.98 -5.41 -28.65
N ILE A 423 3.55 -4.17 -28.89
CA ILE A 423 4.22 -3.22 -29.77
C ILE A 423 4.39 -1.91 -28.99
N GLU A 424 5.62 -1.47 -28.83
CA GLU A 424 5.93 -0.16 -28.25
C GLU A 424 5.43 0.97 -29.15
N LEU A 425 4.98 2.06 -28.54
CA LEU A 425 4.46 3.24 -29.23
C LEU A 425 5.49 4.38 -29.20
N ASP A 426 5.86 4.86 -30.38
CA ASP A 426 6.64 6.11 -30.53
C ASP A 426 5.74 7.33 -30.82
N ASP A 427 4.48 7.11 -31.22
CA ASP A 427 3.48 8.12 -31.58
C ASP A 427 2.07 7.63 -31.15
N GLU A 428 1.12 8.56 -31.03
CA GLU A 428 -0.28 8.25 -30.68
C GLU A 428 -0.99 7.40 -31.74
N ASN A 429 -0.46 7.35 -32.97
CA ASN A 429 -1.05 6.59 -34.07
C ASN A 429 -0.15 5.41 -34.45
N ILE A 430 -0.74 4.23 -34.54
CA ILE A 430 -0.05 3.02 -34.96
C ILE A 430 -0.90 2.21 -35.93
N THR A 431 -0.25 1.62 -36.94
CA THR A 431 -0.86 0.60 -37.80
C THR A 431 -0.25 -0.76 -37.46
N ILE A 432 -1.08 -1.69 -36.97
CA ILE A 432 -0.70 -3.08 -36.76
C ILE A 432 -0.97 -3.85 -38.05
N THR A 433 0.09 -4.37 -38.66
CA THR A 433 0.02 -5.24 -39.83
C THR A 433 0.11 -6.71 -39.43
N ILE A 434 -0.99 -7.44 -39.61
CA ILE A 434 -1.07 -8.88 -39.37
C ILE A 434 -0.81 -9.60 -40.70
N PRO A 435 0.31 -10.33 -40.82
CA PRO A 435 0.74 -10.89 -42.10
C PRO A 435 -0.16 -12.04 -42.53
N SER A 436 -0.24 -12.25 -43.84
CA SER A 436 -0.97 -13.33 -44.50
C SER A 436 -0.71 -14.74 -43.94
N GLU A 437 0.47 -14.99 -43.37
CA GLU A 437 0.80 -16.27 -42.75
C GLU A 437 -0.05 -16.51 -41.50
N THR A 438 -0.15 -15.52 -40.62
CA THR A 438 -0.99 -15.57 -39.42
C THR A 438 -2.48 -15.61 -39.77
N THR A 439 -2.91 -14.89 -40.82
CA THR A 439 -4.33 -14.85 -41.18
C THR A 439 -4.85 -16.13 -41.86
N LYS A 440 -3.97 -17.07 -42.22
CA LYS A 440 -4.37 -18.42 -42.66
C LYS A 440 -4.87 -19.29 -41.53
N ASP A 441 -4.47 -19.01 -40.30
CA ASP A 441 -4.84 -19.78 -39.12
C ASP A 441 -6.22 -19.35 -38.56
N PHE A 442 -6.80 -18.27 -39.10
CA PHE A 442 -8.18 -17.91 -38.80
C PHE A 442 -9.18 -18.98 -39.25
N GLY A 443 -10.14 -19.25 -38.36
CA GLY A 443 -11.34 -20.01 -38.69
C GLY A 443 -12.24 -19.22 -39.65
N MET A 444 -12.99 -19.94 -40.47
CA MET A 444 -14.04 -19.31 -41.30
C MET A 444 -15.14 -18.75 -40.40
N GLY A 445 -15.67 -17.58 -40.73
CA GLY A 445 -16.70 -16.91 -39.93
C GLY A 445 -16.13 -15.90 -38.94
N ALA A 446 -16.75 -15.78 -37.76
CA ALA A 446 -16.41 -14.73 -36.79
C ALA A 446 -15.09 -15.03 -36.07
N ASN A 447 -14.19 -14.06 -36.07
CA ASN A 447 -12.94 -14.05 -35.31
C ASN A 447 -12.89 -12.74 -34.52
N ASN A 448 -12.10 -12.69 -33.44
CA ASN A 448 -12.04 -11.52 -32.58
C ASN A 448 -10.63 -10.94 -32.52
N ILE A 449 -10.59 -9.63 -32.35
CA ILE A 449 -9.41 -8.88 -31.94
C ILE A 449 -9.71 -8.23 -30.60
N LYS A 450 -8.76 -8.35 -29.68
CA LYS A 450 -8.73 -7.59 -28.44
C LYS A 450 -7.45 -6.79 -28.40
N ILE A 451 -7.55 -5.52 -28.04
CA ILE A 451 -6.45 -4.56 -28.03
C ILE A 451 -6.43 -3.94 -26.63
N PHE A 452 -5.25 -3.87 -26.04
CA PHE A 452 -4.99 -3.19 -24.78
C PHE A 452 -4.00 -2.06 -25.04
N ALA A 453 -4.33 -0.87 -24.56
CA ALA A 453 -3.42 0.25 -24.49
C ALA A 453 -2.82 0.30 -23.08
N ILE A 454 -1.50 0.22 -22.99
CA ILE A 454 -0.77 0.02 -21.74
C ILE A 454 0.12 1.24 -21.50
N SER A 455 0.15 1.74 -20.26
CA SER A 455 1.16 2.70 -19.82
C SER A 455 2.05 2.09 -18.74
N ASN A 456 3.34 2.44 -18.75
CA ASN A 456 4.31 2.15 -17.71
C ASN A 456 4.10 3.02 -16.45
N SER A 457 3.44 4.18 -16.58
CA SER A 457 3.20 5.10 -15.45
C SER A 457 1.86 4.90 -14.74
N VAL A 458 0.91 4.24 -15.41
CA VAL A 458 -0.45 3.98 -14.92
C VAL A 458 -0.86 2.57 -15.36
N LEU A 459 -0.75 1.59 -14.47
CA LEU A 459 -1.02 0.17 -14.74
C LEU A 459 -2.52 -0.17 -14.71
N LYS A 460 -3.31 0.65 -15.40
CA LYS A 460 -4.71 0.38 -15.69
C LYS A 460 -4.94 0.55 -17.19
N PRO A 461 -4.79 -0.53 -17.98
CA PRO A 461 -4.92 -0.43 -19.42
C PRO A 461 -6.36 -0.10 -19.82
N ASP A 462 -6.50 0.64 -20.90
CA ASP A 462 -7.77 0.69 -21.64
C ASP A 462 -7.82 -0.45 -22.64
N PHE A 463 -9.02 -0.90 -23.01
CA PHE A 463 -9.15 -2.00 -23.94
C PHE A 463 -10.29 -1.80 -24.94
N TYR A 464 -10.05 -2.32 -26.14
CA TYR A 464 -11.01 -2.38 -27.22
C TYR A 464 -11.16 -3.84 -27.66
N GLU A 465 -12.40 -4.26 -27.91
CA GLU A 465 -12.70 -5.60 -28.39
C GLU A 465 -13.69 -5.51 -29.55
N SER A 466 -13.40 -6.22 -30.63
CA SER A 466 -14.24 -6.27 -31.83
C SER A 466 -14.13 -7.60 -32.55
N SER A 467 -15.14 -7.88 -33.37
CA SER A 467 -15.22 -9.09 -34.19
C SER A 467 -15.16 -8.74 -35.67
N PHE A 468 -14.47 -9.56 -36.46
CA PHE A 468 -14.44 -9.46 -37.92
C PHE A 468 -14.69 -10.84 -38.55
N ILE A 469 -15.19 -10.84 -39.79
CA ILE A 469 -15.60 -12.06 -40.48
C ILE A 469 -14.55 -12.47 -41.50
N VAL A 470 -14.09 -13.72 -41.42
CA VAL A 470 -13.15 -14.31 -42.37
C VAL A 470 -13.89 -15.16 -43.40
N THR A 471 -13.65 -14.87 -44.68
CA THR A 471 -14.32 -15.50 -45.83
C THR A 471 -13.32 -16.12 -46.81
N GLU A 472 -13.76 -17.10 -47.61
CA GLU A 472 -12.92 -17.77 -48.63
C GLU A 472 -12.61 -16.85 -49.82
N LYS A 473 -13.53 -15.95 -50.15
CA LYS A 473 -13.42 -14.95 -51.21
C LYS A 473 -13.65 -13.56 -50.62
N GLY A 474 -13.01 -12.53 -51.16
CA GLY A 474 -13.18 -11.12 -50.77
C GLY A 474 -14.55 -10.55 -51.13
N GLU A 475 -15.64 -11.20 -50.70
CA GLU A 475 -16.98 -10.68 -50.82
C GLU A 475 -17.27 -9.77 -49.61
N GLY A 476 -17.71 -8.54 -49.88
CA GLY A 476 -18.20 -7.64 -48.85
C GLY A 476 -19.45 -8.20 -48.18
N LEU A 477 -19.71 -7.81 -46.93
CA LEU A 477 -20.97 -8.13 -46.27
C LEU A 477 -22.13 -7.69 -47.17
N PRO A 478 -23.20 -8.50 -47.31
CA PRO A 478 -24.37 -8.07 -48.05
C PRO A 478 -24.88 -6.78 -47.42
N SER A 479 -24.86 -5.68 -48.19
CA SER A 479 -25.49 -4.43 -47.82
C SER A 479 -26.99 -4.67 -47.78
N SER A 480 -27.53 -5.03 -46.62
CA SER A 480 -28.96 -4.92 -46.40
C SER A 480 -29.30 -3.43 -46.42
N ILE A 481 -29.91 -2.98 -47.52
CA ILE A 481 -30.82 -1.85 -47.46
C ILE A 481 -32.09 -2.41 -46.83
N PRO A 482 -32.49 -2.04 -45.61
CA PRO A 482 -33.86 -2.24 -45.20
C PRO A 482 -34.68 -1.17 -45.93
N SER A 483 -35.47 -1.60 -46.90
CA SER A 483 -36.67 -0.88 -47.32
C SER A 483 -37.48 -0.51 -46.08
N ASP A 484 -37.85 0.77 -45.96
CA ASP A 484 -38.78 1.38 -45.01
C ASP A 484 -39.39 0.41 -43.99
N LYS A 485 -38.68 0.22 -42.88
CA LYS A 485 -39.32 0.04 -41.59
C LYS A 485 -38.90 1.21 -40.73
N ILE A 486 -39.85 2.11 -40.55
CA ILE A 486 -39.84 3.12 -39.51
C ILE A 486 -39.58 2.38 -38.20
N PHE A 487 -38.33 2.45 -37.72
CA PHE A 487 -38.07 2.31 -36.31
C PHE A 487 -38.59 3.59 -35.68
N VAL A 488 -39.74 3.48 -35.02
CA VAL A 488 -40.10 4.46 -34.01
C VAL A 488 -38.97 4.41 -33.00
N GLU A 489 -38.19 5.48 -32.96
CA GLU A 489 -37.26 5.78 -31.89
C GLU A 489 -38.10 5.77 -30.61
N ASN A 490 -38.06 4.67 -29.88
CA ASN A 490 -38.54 4.67 -28.51
C ASN A 490 -37.43 5.37 -27.75
N GLU A 491 -37.44 6.71 -27.76
CA GLU A 491 -36.85 7.48 -26.69
C GLU A 491 -37.33 6.80 -25.41
N SER A 492 -36.42 6.12 -24.70
CA SER A 492 -36.64 5.76 -23.33
C SER A 492 -36.65 7.07 -22.55
N ASN A 493 -37.76 7.76 -22.65
CA ASN A 493 -38.05 8.97 -21.93
C ASN A 493 -38.36 8.52 -20.49
N VAL A 494 -37.29 8.18 -19.76
CA VAL A 494 -37.30 7.73 -18.35
C VAL A 494 -38.03 8.78 -17.48
N TRP A 495 -38.14 10.02 -17.95
CA TRP A 495 -38.91 11.10 -17.35
C TRP A 495 -40.42 10.82 -17.23
N PHE A 496 -41.05 10.08 -18.14
CA PHE A 496 -42.50 9.81 -18.08
C PHE A 496 -42.90 8.85 -16.96
N TRP A 497 -41.97 8.06 -16.41
CA TRP A 497 -42.21 7.23 -15.22
C TRP A 497 -41.83 7.92 -13.90
N ILE A 498 -40.96 8.95 -13.94
CA ILE A 498 -40.55 9.72 -12.75
C ILE A 498 -41.70 10.62 -12.27
N ILE A 499 -42.51 11.19 -13.16
CA ILE A 499 -43.60 12.09 -12.79
C ILE A 499 -44.75 11.37 -12.04
N PRO A 500 -45.28 10.22 -12.50
CA PRO A 500 -46.32 9.50 -11.76
C PRO A 500 -45.82 8.95 -10.43
N VAL A 501 -44.59 8.42 -10.36
CA VAL A 501 -44.00 7.90 -9.12
C VAL A 501 -43.73 9.02 -8.11
N GLY A 502 -43.25 10.17 -8.58
CA GLY A 502 -43.09 11.39 -7.77
C GLY A 502 -44.41 11.91 -7.22
N ILE A 503 -45.48 11.91 -8.02
CA ILE A 503 -46.83 12.31 -7.57
C ILE A 503 -47.38 11.33 -6.54
N VAL A 504 -47.18 10.02 -6.71
CA VAL A 504 -47.61 9.02 -5.71
C VAL A 504 -46.84 9.20 -4.39
N PHE A 505 -45.53 9.44 -4.43
CA PHE A 505 -44.73 9.70 -3.22
C PHE A 505 -45.14 11.02 -2.53
N LEU A 506 -45.36 12.10 -3.28
CA LEU A 506 -45.87 13.36 -2.74
C LEU A 506 -47.28 13.21 -2.17
N SER A 507 -48.14 12.42 -2.81
CA SER A 507 -49.49 12.11 -2.32
C SER A 507 -49.44 11.35 -0.99
N ILE A 508 -48.55 10.36 -0.86
CA ILE A 508 -48.33 9.60 0.37
C ILE A 508 -47.77 10.50 1.48
N ILE A 509 -46.83 11.39 1.17
CA ILE A 509 -46.27 12.35 2.16
C ILE A 509 -47.31 13.38 2.60
N ILE A 510 -48.14 13.90 1.69
CA ILE A 510 -49.22 14.84 2.00
C ILE A 510 -50.35 14.15 2.79
N LEU A 511 -50.70 12.90 2.46
CA LEU A 511 -51.63 12.09 3.24
C LEU A 511 -51.09 11.82 4.65
N LYS A 512 -49.81 11.45 4.79
CA LYS A 512 -49.17 11.21 6.09
C LYS A 512 -49.09 12.48 6.95
N LYS A 513 -48.80 13.65 6.33
CA LYS A 513 -48.87 14.95 7.01
C LYS A 513 -50.31 15.37 7.37
N ARG A 514 -51.32 15.06 6.55
CA ARG A 514 -52.74 15.35 6.88
C ARG A 514 -53.30 14.44 7.97
N PHE A 515 -52.83 13.20 8.09
CA PHE A 515 -53.21 12.29 9.17
C PHE A 515 -52.45 12.57 10.48
N GLN A 516 -51.32 13.28 10.44
CA GLN A 516 -50.60 13.76 11.62
C GLN A 516 -50.96 15.21 12.02
N ALA A 517 -51.71 15.93 11.17
CA ALA A 517 -52.14 17.31 11.41
C ALA A 517 -53.66 17.47 11.31
N LYS A 518 -54.39 16.73 12.16
CA LYS A 518 -55.64 17.19 12.77
C LYS A 518 -55.61 16.73 14.23
N PRO A 519 -56.07 17.57 15.17
CA PRO A 519 -55.70 17.55 16.58
C PRO A 519 -56.10 16.27 17.32
#